data_AF-G5KDV3-F1
#
_entry.id   AF-G5KDV3-F1
#
_cell.length_a   1.000
_cell.length_b   1.000
_cell.length_c   1.000
_cell.angle_alpha   90.00
_cell.angle_beta   90.00
_cell.angle_gamma   90.00
#
_symmetry.space_group_name_H-M   'P 1'
#
loop_
_entity.id
_entity.type
_entity.pdbx_description
1 polymer ?
#
loop_
_entity_poly.entity_id
_entity_poly.type
_entity_poly.pdbx_seq_one_letter_code
_entity_poly.pdbx_strand_id
1 'polypeptide(L)'
;MSNTRSEADKKLLVVTQELSELLTSHQYEQSWEKAGELNSLLKRREEFTLPGYMVDMIQQHLKSYYYQNNMINKAHKSMSAIGHKLQEFH
;
A
#
# COMPACT_ATOMS: atom_id res chain seq x y z
N MET A 1 -19.94 -25.39 11.03
CA MET A 1 -19.09 -25.40 9.82
C MET A 1 -17.76 -24.78 10.21
N SER A 2 -16.67 -25.55 10.19
CA SER A 2 -15.33 -25.04 10.48
C SER A 2 -14.92 -24.09 9.36
N ASN A 3 -14.99 -22.78 9.61
CA ASN A 3 -14.55 -21.71 8.72
C ASN A 3 -13.01 -21.74 8.60
N THR A 4 -12.47 -22.71 7.88
CA THR A 4 -11.05 -22.68 7.52
C THR A 4 -10.93 -21.84 6.26
N ARG A 5 -10.53 -20.57 6.41
CA ARG A 5 -10.20 -19.67 5.27
C ARG A 5 -9.20 -20.36 4.35
N SER A 6 -9.29 -20.11 3.04
CA SER A 6 -8.30 -20.60 2.06
C SER A 6 -6.91 -20.04 2.38
N GLU A 7 -5.85 -20.72 1.91
CA GLU A 7 -4.49 -20.19 2.07
C GLU A 7 -4.29 -18.85 1.37
N ALA A 8 -4.95 -18.64 0.22
CA ALA A 8 -4.96 -17.36 -0.49
C ALA A 8 -5.62 -16.26 0.35
N ASP A 9 -6.76 -16.54 0.99
CA ASP A 9 -7.45 -15.60 1.86
C ASP A 9 -6.60 -15.25 3.09
N LYS A 10 -5.99 -16.26 3.72
CA LYS A 10 -5.08 -16.04 4.85
C LYS A 10 -3.92 -15.14 4.45
N LYS A 11 -3.26 -15.41 3.33
CA LYS A 11 -2.13 -14.62 2.84
C LYS A 11 -2.55 -13.18 2.54
N LEU A 12 -3.68 -12.97 1.87
CA LEU A 12 -4.20 -11.63 1.58
C LEU A 12 -4.42 -10.84 2.87
N LEU A 13 -5.04 -11.45 3.87
CA LEU A 13 -5.35 -10.79 5.14
C LEU A 13 -4.09 -10.51 5.97
N VAL A 14 -3.12 -11.43 5.98
CA VAL A 14 -1.81 -11.22 6.65
C VAL A 14 -1.09 -10.03 6.02
N VAL A 15 -0.96 -9.99 4.70
CA VAL A 15 -0.28 -8.89 4.00
C VAL A 15 -1.03 -7.56 4.19
N THR A 16 -2.36 -7.59 4.22
CA THR A 16 -3.18 -6.41 4.54
C THR A 16 -2.91 -5.90 5.95
N GLN A 17 -2.81 -6.80 6.93
CA GLN A 17 -2.51 -6.47 8.32
C GLN A 17 -1.09 -5.90 8.48
N GLU A 18 -0.08 -6.53 7.86
CA GLU A 18 1.30 -6.03 7.87
C GLU A 18 1.41 -4.63 7.25
N LEU A 19 0.72 -4.39 6.13
CA LEU A 19 0.66 -3.05 5.55
C LEU A 19 0.02 -2.05 6.52
N SER A 20 -1.08 -2.43 7.18
CA SER A 20 -1.72 -1.58 8.19
C SER A 20 -0.74 -1.20 9.30
N GLU A 21 -0.03 -2.17 9.86
CA GLU A 21 0.94 -1.96 10.96
C GLU A 21 2.09 -1.04 10.56
N LEU A 22 2.64 -1.21 9.34
CA LEU A 22 3.67 -0.32 8.80
C LEU A 22 3.15 1.12 8.69
N LEU A 23 1.93 1.31 8.17
CA LEU A 23 1.33 2.63 7.99
C LEU A 23 1.03 3.32 9.32
N THR A 24 0.46 2.60 10.29
CA THR A 24 0.13 3.16 11.61
C THR A 24 1.37 3.38 12.47
N SER A 25 2.47 2.68 12.19
CA SER A 25 3.77 2.87 12.84
C SER A 25 4.68 3.86 12.09
N HIS A 26 4.16 4.56 11.07
CA HIS A 26 4.88 5.54 10.27
C HIS A 26 6.13 5.00 9.54
N GLN A 27 6.19 3.69 9.29
CA GLN A 27 7.28 3.02 8.57
C GLN A 27 7.04 3.08 7.05
N TYR A 28 6.99 4.30 6.51
CA TYR A 28 6.53 4.54 5.14
C TYR A 28 7.47 3.98 4.06
N GLU A 29 8.78 3.95 4.29
CA GLU A 29 9.74 3.36 3.34
C GLU A 29 9.48 1.87 3.13
N GLN A 30 9.28 1.12 4.21
CA GLN A 30 8.99 -0.32 4.17
C GLN A 30 7.58 -0.61 3.64
N SER A 31 6.64 0.32 3.84
CA SER A 31 5.25 0.16 3.38
C SER A 31 5.14 0.02 1.85
N TRP A 32 6.09 0.56 1.09
CA TRP A 32 6.07 0.51 -0.38
C TRP A 32 6.16 -0.92 -0.92
N GLU A 33 7.10 -1.71 -0.38
CA GLU A 33 7.28 -3.10 -0.78
C GLU A 33 6.04 -3.93 -0.42
N LYS A 34 5.52 -3.74 0.80
CA LYS A 34 4.33 -4.46 1.27
C LYS A 34 3.08 -4.10 0.47
N ALA A 35 2.92 -2.84 0.08
CA ALA A 35 1.85 -2.42 -0.83
C ALA A 35 1.99 -3.08 -2.22
N GLY A 36 3.22 -3.22 -2.74
CA GLY A 36 3.51 -3.95 -3.97
C GLY A 36 3.17 -5.44 -3.90
N GLU A 37 3.45 -6.08 -2.77
CA GLU A 37 3.03 -7.45 -2.50
C GLU A 37 1.50 -7.57 -2.47
N LEU A 38 0.82 -6.68 -1.74
CA LEU A 38 -0.65 -6.65 -1.67
C LEU A 38 -1.28 -6.48 -3.06
N ASN A 39 -0.74 -5.57 -3.87
CA ASN A 39 -1.19 -5.35 -5.25
C ASN A 39 -1.06 -6.62 -6.10
N SER A 40 0.02 -7.36 -5.91
CA SER A 40 0.28 -8.60 -6.66
C SER A 40 -0.69 -9.71 -6.27
N LEU A 41 -1.05 -9.80 -4.98
CA LEU A 41 -2.08 -10.74 -4.50
C LEU A 41 -3.46 -10.38 -5.07
N LEU A 42 -3.85 -9.10 -5.02
CA LEU A 42 -5.16 -8.64 -5.50
C LEU A 42 -5.40 -8.88 -7.00
N LYS A 43 -4.34 -9.06 -7.80
CA LYS A 43 -4.46 -9.45 -9.22
C LYS A 43 -4.99 -10.87 -9.43
N ARG A 44 -4.88 -11.75 -8.42
CA ARG A 44 -5.35 -13.15 -8.45
C ARG A 44 -6.70 -13.27 -7.74
N ARG A 45 -7.61 -12.36 -8.05
CA ARG A 45 -8.87 -12.18 -7.30
C ARG A 45 -9.74 -13.43 -7.31
N GLU A 46 -9.63 -14.23 -8.37
CA GLU A 46 -10.29 -15.51 -8.58
C GLU A 46 -9.87 -16.62 -7.59
N GLU A 47 -8.72 -16.48 -6.92
CA GLU A 47 -8.25 -17.45 -5.91
C GLU A 47 -8.88 -17.22 -4.53
N PHE A 48 -9.57 -16.09 -4.32
CA PHE A 48 -10.14 -15.72 -3.04
C PHE A 48 -11.53 -16.30 -2.83
N THR A 49 -11.79 -16.76 -1.60
CA THR A 49 -13.12 -17.16 -1.14
C THR A 49 -13.77 -16.11 -0.22
N LEU A 50 -13.05 -15.00 0.01
CA LEU A 50 -13.58 -13.84 0.72
C LEU A 50 -14.77 -13.21 -0.01
N PRO A 51 -15.73 -12.62 0.73
CA PRO A 51 -16.78 -11.81 0.13
C PRO A 51 -16.19 -10.72 -0.79
N GLY A 52 -16.73 -10.59 -2.00
CA GLY A 52 -16.18 -9.68 -3.01
C GLY A 52 -16.00 -8.24 -2.52
N TYR A 53 -16.94 -7.74 -1.72
CA TYR A 53 -16.89 -6.40 -1.14
C TYR A 53 -15.66 -6.19 -0.23
N MET A 54 -15.18 -7.22 0.49
CA MET A 54 -13.99 -7.11 1.32
C MET A 54 -12.75 -6.90 0.45
N VAL A 55 -12.63 -7.68 -0.63
CA VAL A 55 -11.53 -7.56 -1.59
C VAL A 55 -11.57 -6.20 -2.29
N ASP A 56 -12.76 -5.71 -2.63
CA ASP A 56 -12.95 -4.40 -3.26
C ASP A 56 -12.53 -3.25 -2.32
N MET A 57 -12.89 -3.31 -1.03
CA MET A 57 -12.46 -2.33 -0.04
C MET A 57 -10.93 -2.33 0.14
N ILE A 58 -10.30 -3.50 0.25
CA ILE A 58 -8.83 -3.62 0.35
C ILE A 58 -8.17 -2.97 -0.88
N GLN A 59 -8.67 -3.28 -2.08
CA GLN A 59 -8.17 -2.72 -3.33
C GLN A 59 -8.35 -1.20 -3.40
N GLN A 60 -9.48 -0.67 -2.88
CA GLN A 60 -9.73 0.77 -2.82
C GLN A 60 -8.75 1.47 -1.87
N HIS A 61 -8.52 0.92 -0.68
CA HIS A 61 -7.56 1.49 0.27
C HIS A 61 -6.12 1.45 -0.26
N LEU A 62 -5.74 0.38 -0.97
CA LEU A 62 -4.45 0.31 -1.64
C LEU A 62 -4.27 1.39 -2.71
N LYS A 63 -5.32 1.68 -3.50
CA LYS A 63 -5.30 2.80 -4.47
C LYS A 63 -5.11 4.14 -3.76
N SER A 64 -5.81 4.36 -2.65
CA SER A 64 -5.66 5.57 -1.83
C SER A 64 -4.23 5.69 -1.28
N TYR A 65 -3.61 4.60 -0.83
CA TYR A 65 -2.21 4.59 -0.42
C TYR A 65 -1.29 5.05 -1.56
N TYR A 66 -1.40 4.47 -2.76
CA TYR A 66 -0.57 4.86 -3.90
C TYR A 66 -0.75 6.33 -4.29
N TYR A 67 -1.97 6.85 -4.19
CA TYR A 67 -2.23 8.28 -4.38
C TYR A 67 -1.45 9.14 -3.39
N GLN A 68 -1.50 8.82 -2.09
CA GLN A 68 -0.75 9.56 -1.08
C GLN A 68 0.77 9.45 -1.27
N ASN A 69 1.27 8.27 -1.60
CA ASN A 69 2.70 8.09 -1.90
C ASN A 69 3.15 8.96 -3.09
N ASN A 70 2.31 9.11 -4.11
CA ASN A 70 2.59 10.02 -5.22
C ASN A 70 2.59 11.50 -4.77
N MET A 71 1.72 11.90 -3.83
CA MET A 71 1.74 13.25 -3.27
C MET A 71 3.05 13.53 -2.52
N ILE A 72 3.53 12.58 -1.72
CA ILE A 72 4.84 12.67 -1.05
C ILE A 72 5.96 12.86 -2.07
N ASN A 73 5.97 12.06 -3.14
CA ASN A 73 6.98 12.21 -4.20
C ASN A 73 6.96 13.58 -4.88
N LYS A 74 5.77 14.17 -5.09
CA LYS A 74 5.65 15.54 -5.61
C LYS A 74 6.20 16.56 -4.62
N ALA A 75 5.91 16.40 -3.32
CA ALA A 75 6.45 17.26 -2.28
C ALA A 75 7.99 17.21 -2.25
N HIS A 76 8.59 16.02 -2.27
CA HIS A 76 10.04 15.85 -2.35
C HIS A 76 10.64 16.58 -3.55
N LYS A 77 10.07 16.42 -4.75
CA LYS A 77 10.53 17.15 -5.95
C LYS A 77 10.47 18.67 -5.77
N SER A 78 9.40 19.18 -5.18
CA SER A 78 9.26 20.61 -4.88
C SER A 78 10.33 21.09 -3.90
N MET A 79 10.63 20.29 -2.86
CA MET A 79 11.67 20.60 -1.88
C MET A 79 13.06 20.61 -2.52
N SER A 80 13.38 19.64 -3.37
CA SER A 80 14.63 19.61 -4.13
C SER A 80 14.77 20.84 -5.03
N ALA A 81 13.71 21.25 -5.71
CA ALA A 81 13.71 22.45 -6.55
C ALA A 81 13.97 23.74 -5.74
N ILE A 82 13.44 23.83 -4.51
CA ILE A 82 13.77 24.94 -3.59
C ILE A 82 15.27 24.92 -3.25
N GLY A 83 15.82 23.75 -2.93
CA GLY A 83 17.26 23.60 -2.65
C GLY A 83 18.15 24.06 -3.81
N HIS A 84 17.80 23.70 -5.05
CA HIS A 84 18.51 24.16 -6.24
C HIS A 84 18.47 25.69 -6.39
N LYS A 85 17.32 26.33 -6.14
CA LYS A 85 17.20 27.79 -6.19
C LYS A 85 18.03 28.47 -5.10
N LEU A 86 18.10 27.90 -3.90
CA LEU A 86 18.91 28.46 -2.82
C LEU A 86 20.41 28.41 -3.15
N GLN A 87 20.85 27.41 -3.92
CA GLN A 87 22.22 27.30 -4.38
C GLN A 87 22.63 28.44 -5.34
N GLU A 88 21.68 29.13 -5.98
CA GLU A 88 21.97 30.26 -6.88
C GLU A 88 22.60 31.48 -6.17
N PHE A 89 22.56 31.52 -4.83
CA PHE A 89 23.14 32.58 -4.00
C PHE A 89 24.53 32.25 -3.43
N HIS A 90 25.09 31.08 -3.76
CA HIS A 90 26.42 30.62 -3.35
C HIS A 90 27.35 30.50 -4.57
#